data_AF-A0A1Q6ZLR6-F1
#
_entry.id   AF-A0A1Q6ZLR6-F1
#
_cell.length_a   1.000
_cell.length_b   1.000
_cell.length_c   1.000
_cell.angle_alpha   90.00
_cell.angle_beta   90.00
_cell.angle_gamma   90.00
#
_symmetry.space_group_name_H-M   'P 1'
#
loop_
_entity.id
_entity.type
_entity.pdbx_description
1 polymer ?
#
loop_
_entity_poly.entity_id
_entity_poly.type
_entity_poly.pdbx_seq_one_letter_code
_entity_poly.pdbx_strand_id
1 'polypeptide(L)'
;MLAGIVMMVTAVAPPLMAQDTTTRRDSSGHKDSIPPAATAPAPPPAPTLEQIRYMEGLRTATRGVAQIRDGLNRVARTQQSRDSLTRRRAARRLGGLCGTAHTFIVSGRPKMKPTAYADSLRILAKQLVTRLDSLSNALPTCEKTAGHDPSTVATDLTKRLSAYDDALLAFRNGQALNRSDSSKTVSQQ
;
A
#
# COMPACT_ATOMS: atom_id res chain seq x y z
N MET A 1 19.34 19.47 44.76
CA MET A 1 18.96 18.04 44.69
C MET A 1 19.58 17.48 43.41
N LEU A 2 20.74 16.80 43.51
CA LEU A 2 20.88 15.33 43.43
C LEU A 2 20.37 14.81 42.07
N ALA A 3 21.22 14.60 41.06
CA ALA A 3 22.21 13.52 40.84
C ALA A 3 21.62 12.22 40.26
N GLY A 4 22.26 11.71 39.19
CA GLY A 4 22.04 10.39 38.55
C GLY A 4 22.33 10.48 37.05
N ILE A 5 23.58 10.44 36.57
CA ILE A 5 24.51 9.29 36.37
C ILE A 5 23.93 8.21 35.42
N VAL A 6 24.25 8.30 34.12
CA VAL A 6 25.17 7.44 33.30
C VAL A 6 24.63 6.04 32.95
N MET A 7 24.49 5.76 31.64
CA MET A 7 25.27 4.68 30.99
C MET A 7 25.27 4.81 29.46
N MET A 8 26.47 5.04 28.93
CA MET A 8 26.88 4.82 27.54
C MET A 8 26.74 3.35 27.17
N VAL A 9 26.22 3.06 25.97
CA VAL A 9 26.52 1.81 25.26
C VAL A 9 27.05 2.18 23.88
N THR A 10 28.37 2.31 23.82
CA THR A 10 29.17 2.12 22.61
C THR A 10 29.35 0.62 22.38
N ALA A 11 28.97 0.13 21.20
CA ALA A 11 29.38 -1.17 20.67
C ALA A 11 29.61 -0.99 19.16
N VAL A 12 30.81 -0.54 18.76
CA VAL A 12 31.94 -1.37 18.30
C VAL A 12 31.64 -2.02 16.94
N ALA A 13 32.22 -1.41 15.91
CA ALA A 13 32.43 -2.03 14.61
C ALA A 13 33.41 -3.22 14.75
N PRO A 14 33.17 -4.35 14.08
CA PRO A 14 34.22 -5.36 13.93
C PRO A 14 35.22 -4.91 12.85
N PRO A 15 36.54 -4.93 13.15
CA PRO A 15 37.59 -4.80 12.15
C PRO A 15 37.99 -6.15 11.54
N LEU A 16 38.59 -6.04 10.35
CA LEU A 16 39.67 -6.85 9.77
C LEU A 16 39.44 -8.32 9.35
N MET A 17 39.54 -8.49 8.02
CA MET A 17 40.50 -9.36 7.33
C MET A 17 40.49 -10.85 7.73
N ALA A 18 39.70 -11.63 6.98
CA ALA A 18 39.94 -13.05 6.83
C ALA A 18 41.16 -13.26 5.90
N GLN A 19 42.11 -14.03 6.43
CA GLN A 19 43.36 -14.44 5.83
C GLN A 19 43.17 -15.32 4.58
N ASP A 20 44.01 -15.00 3.60
CA ASP A 20 44.77 -15.85 2.67
C ASP A 20 44.33 -17.31 2.42
N THR A 21 44.03 -17.51 1.14
CA THR A 21 44.48 -18.59 0.25
C THR A 21 45.01 -19.89 0.85
N THR A 22 44.23 -20.94 0.59
CA THR A 22 44.58 -22.36 0.69
C THR A 22 45.74 -22.77 -0.23
N THR A 23 46.75 -23.44 0.32
CA THR A 23 47.55 -24.43 -0.41
C THR A 23 47.83 -25.69 0.41
N ARG A 24 47.24 -26.80 -0.05
CA ARG A 24 47.89 -28.10 -0.33
C ARG A 24 48.14 -29.11 0.82
N ARG A 25 47.37 -30.22 0.72
CA ARG A 25 47.71 -31.67 0.89
C ARG A 25 48.51 -32.11 2.14
N ASP A 26 47.95 -33.01 2.95
CA ASP A 26 48.08 -34.46 2.79
C ASP A 26 47.34 -35.27 3.88
N SER A 27 46.79 -36.40 3.44
CA SER A 27 46.66 -37.71 4.12
C SER A 27 45.72 -37.97 5.32
N SER A 28 44.81 -38.92 5.03
CA SER A 28 44.41 -40.10 5.81
C SER A 28 43.45 -39.99 7.00
N GLY A 29 42.23 -40.49 6.78
CA GLY A 29 41.68 -41.56 7.61
C GLY A 29 40.60 -41.21 8.63
N HIS A 30 39.34 -41.07 8.20
CA HIS A 30 38.19 -41.59 8.96
C HIS A 30 36.93 -41.58 8.09
N LYS A 31 36.25 -42.73 7.98
CA LYS A 31 34.86 -42.80 7.53
C LYS A 31 34.03 -42.31 8.72
N ASP A 32 33.37 -41.17 8.59
CA ASP A 32 32.08 -40.92 9.23
C ASP A 32 31.29 -39.91 8.41
N SER A 33 30.06 -40.29 8.12
CA SER A 33 29.10 -39.59 7.28
C SER A 33 28.83 -38.18 7.79
N ILE A 34 29.24 -37.17 7.03
CA ILE A 34 28.79 -35.78 7.21
C ILE A 34 27.39 -35.68 6.60
N PRO A 35 26.32 -35.39 7.36
CA PRO A 35 25.03 -35.08 6.76
C PRO A 35 25.14 -33.81 5.92
N PRO A 36 24.49 -33.73 4.75
CA PRO A 36 24.55 -32.54 3.90
C PRO A 36 24.08 -31.33 4.69
N ALA A 37 24.93 -30.29 4.71
CA ALA A 37 24.63 -29.01 5.34
C ALA A 37 23.25 -28.53 4.90
N ALA A 38 22.32 -28.45 5.86
CA ALA A 38 21.00 -27.89 5.68
C ALA A 38 21.16 -26.49 5.07
N THR A 39 20.68 -26.34 3.84
CA THR A 39 20.64 -25.07 3.13
C THR A 39 19.79 -24.13 3.98
N ALA A 40 20.37 -23.05 4.50
CA ALA A 40 19.60 -22.04 5.22
C ALA A 40 18.42 -21.58 4.32
N PRO A 41 17.20 -21.47 4.86
CA PRO A 41 16.03 -21.13 4.05
C PRO A 41 16.22 -19.76 3.42
N ALA A 42 16.00 -19.69 2.10
CA ALA A 42 16.11 -18.45 1.34
C ALA A 42 15.21 -17.38 1.98
N PRO A 43 15.69 -16.13 2.13
CA PRO A 43 14.87 -15.04 2.65
C PRO A 43 13.59 -14.90 1.81
N PRO A 44 12.47 -14.49 2.43
CA PRO A 44 11.21 -14.32 1.70
C PRO A 44 11.44 -13.42 0.48
N PRO A 45 10.89 -13.77 -0.69
CA PRO A 45 11.21 -13.09 -1.94
C PRO A 45 10.88 -11.61 -1.80
N ALA A 46 11.89 -10.77 -2.06
CA ALA A 46 11.73 -9.33 -2.10
C ALA A 46 10.61 -8.96 -3.10
N PRO A 47 9.84 -7.88 -2.85
CA PRO A 47 8.79 -7.45 -3.77
C PRO A 47 9.39 -7.19 -5.15
N THR A 48 8.74 -7.72 -6.19
CA THR A 48 9.23 -7.53 -7.55
C THR A 48 9.12 -6.07 -7.97
N LEU A 49 9.91 -5.64 -8.97
CA LEU A 49 9.85 -4.27 -9.49
C LEU A 49 8.43 -3.87 -9.93
N GLU A 50 7.68 -4.82 -10.51
CA GLU A 50 6.29 -4.60 -10.92
C GLU A 50 5.35 -4.37 -9.73
N GLN A 51 5.55 -5.11 -8.63
CA GLN A 51 4.79 -4.93 -7.39
C GLN A 51 5.11 -3.57 -6.75
N ILE A 52 6.36 -3.13 -6.78
CA ILE A 52 6.76 -1.80 -6.30
C ILE A 52 6.04 -0.71 -7.11
N ARG A 53 6.06 -0.79 -8.45
CA ARG A 53 5.34 0.15 -9.33
C ARG A 53 3.84 0.14 -9.07
N TYR A 54 3.25 -1.04 -8.87
CA TYR A 54 1.84 -1.16 -8.52
C TYR A 54 1.52 -0.42 -7.22
N MET A 55 2.33 -0.63 -6.18
CA MET A 55 2.14 0.02 -4.89
C MET A 55 2.39 1.53 -4.95
N GLU A 56 3.32 2.02 -5.76
CA GLU A 56 3.47 3.45 -6.05
C GLU A 56 2.22 4.04 -6.71
N GLY A 57 1.69 3.37 -7.74
CA GLY A 57 0.46 3.78 -8.41
C GLY A 57 -0.71 3.86 -7.43
N LEU A 58 -0.86 2.83 -6.61
CA LEU A 58 -1.88 2.77 -5.57
C LEU A 58 -1.72 3.89 -4.54
N ARG A 59 -0.50 4.20 -4.10
CA ARG A 59 -0.22 5.33 -3.19
C ARG A 59 -0.65 6.65 -3.81
N THR A 60 -0.29 6.89 -5.08
CA THR A 60 -0.68 8.11 -5.79
C THR A 60 -2.19 8.23 -5.91
N ALA A 61 -2.88 7.18 -6.36
CA ALA A 61 -4.33 7.21 -6.49
C ALA A 61 -5.04 7.37 -5.14
N THR A 62 -4.53 6.73 -4.08
CA THR A 62 -5.08 6.85 -2.72
C THR A 62 -4.97 8.29 -2.18
N ARG A 63 -3.97 9.07 -2.59
CA ARG A 63 -3.91 10.51 -2.26
C ARG A 63 -5.10 11.27 -2.85
N GLY A 64 -5.50 10.96 -4.08
CA GLY A 64 -6.71 11.52 -4.70
C GLY A 64 -7.97 11.11 -3.93
N VAL A 65 -8.09 9.82 -3.58
CA VAL A 65 -9.21 9.30 -2.76
C VAL A 65 -9.34 10.03 -1.42
N ALA A 66 -8.21 10.33 -0.76
CA ALA A 66 -8.20 11.09 0.49
C ALA A 66 -8.76 12.51 0.31
N GLN A 67 -8.43 13.19 -0.79
CA GLN A 67 -8.97 14.53 -1.08
C GLN A 67 -10.50 14.52 -1.23
N ILE A 68 -11.06 13.49 -1.88
CA ILE A 68 -12.51 13.35 -2.03
C ILE A 68 -13.16 13.19 -0.65
N ARG A 69 -12.62 12.33 0.20
CA ARG A 69 -13.12 12.11 1.57
C ARG A 69 -13.09 13.40 2.39
N ASP A 70 -12.02 14.17 2.30
CA ASP A 70 -11.91 15.45 2.99
C ASP A 70 -12.99 16.44 2.52
N GLY A 71 -13.28 16.45 1.21
CA GLY A 71 -14.37 17.22 0.62
C GLY A 71 -15.74 16.78 1.14
N LEU A 72 -16.02 15.47 1.11
CA LEU A 72 -17.29 14.89 1.58
C LEU A 72 -17.52 15.16 3.06
N ASN A 73 -16.50 15.00 3.89
CA ASN A 73 -16.58 15.29 5.32
C ASN A 73 -16.88 16.77 5.58
N ARG A 74 -16.34 17.69 4.78
CA ARG A 74 -16.67 19.13 4.86
C ARG A 74 -18.11 19.40 4.43
N VAL A 75 -18.59 18.77 3.37
CA VAL A 75 -19.98 18.90 2.93
C VAL A 75 -20.93 18.38 4.01
N ALA A 76 -20.68 17.19 4.57
CA ALA A 76 -21.49 16.62 5.65
C ALA A 76 -21.57 17.54 6.88
N ARG A 77 -20.43 18.09 7.33
CA ARG A 77 -20.41 19.05 8.46
C ARG A 77 -21.18 20.34 8.18
N THR A 78 -21.16 20.81 6.94
CA THR A 78 -21.84 22.05 6.56
C THR A 78 -23.30 21.85 6.20
N GLN A 79 -23.75 20.64 5.87
CA GLN A 79 -25.15 20.31 5.61
C GLN A 79 -26.05 20.61 6.82
N GLN A 80 -25.53 20.44 8.04
CA GLN A 80 -26.23 20.78 9.29
C GLN A 80 -26.25 22.30 9.58
N SER A 81 -25.50 23.10 8.83
CA SER A 81 -25.51 24.56 8.97
C SER A 81 -26.79 25.16 8.39
N ARG A 82 -27.38 26.11 9.13
CA ARG A 82 -28.51 26.92 8.63
C ARG A 82 -28.08 27.89 7.51
N ASP A 83 -26.78 28.18 7.40
CA ASP A 83 -26.25 29.07 6.38
C ASP A 83 -26.12 28.39 5.01
N SER A 84 -26.90 28.88 4.04
CA SER A 84 -26.90 28.41 2.65
C SER A 84 -25.60 28.75 1.90
N LEU A 85 -24.94 29.86 2.23
CA LEU A 85 -23.69 30.27 1.58
C LEU A 85 -22.55 29.35 1.98
N THR A 86 -22.45 29.01 3.26
CA THR A 86 -21.48 28.05 3.78
C THR A 86 -21.65 26.67 3.12
N ARG A 87 -22.90 26.18 2.99
CA ARG A 87 -23.21 24.93 2.27
C ARG A 87 -22.76 24.98 0.81
N ARG A 88 -23.09 26.05 0.10
CA ARG A 88 -22.72 26.23 -1.32
C ARG A 88 -21.22 26.33 -1.52
N ARG A 89 -20.49 26.97 -0.60
CA ARG A 89 -19.02 27.08 -0.67
C ARG A 89 -18.34 25.74 -0.45
N ALA A 90 -18.83 24.94 0.50
CA ALA A 90 -18.34 23.57 0.71
C ALA A 90 -18.61 22.67 -0.51
N ALA A 91 -19.81 22.78 -1.09
CA ALA A 91 -20.21 22.07 -2.30
C ALA A 91 -19.32 22.40 -3.51
N ARG A 92 -19.04 23.68 -3.78
CA ARG A 92 -18.09 24.10 -4.83
C ARG A 92 -16.67 23.60 -4.57
N ARG A 93 -16.23 23.62 -3.31
CA ARG A 93 -14.92 23.10 -2.93
C ARG A 93 -14.81 21.59 -3.16
N LEU A 94 -15.88 20.83 -2.91
CA LEU A 94 -15.93 19.40 -3.25
C LEU A 94 -15.75 19.20 -4.76
N GLY A 95 -16.40 20.00 -5.60
CA GLY A 95 -16.21 19.94 -7.07
C GLY A 95 -14.75 20.11 -7.48
N GLY A 96 -14.06 21.13 -6.93
CA GLY A 96 -12.64 21.34 -7.17
C GLY A 96 -11.75 20.18 -6.69
N LEU A 97 -12.09 19.57 -5.54
CA LEU A 97 -11.37 18.39 -5.02
C LEU A 97 -11.60 17.14 -5.88
N CYS A 98 -12.77 16.99 -6.51
CA CYS A 98 -13.01 15.92 -7.47
C CYS A 98 -12.11 16.05 -8.71
N GLY A 99 -11.92 17.27 -9.22
CA GLY A 99 -10.98 17.54 -10.32
C GLY A 99 -9.53 17.22 -9.93
N THR A 100 -9.06 17.65 -8.75
CA THR A 100 -7.70 17.32 -8.29
C THR A 100 -7.52 15.84 -7.99
N ALA A 101 -8.53 15.20 -7.39
CA ALA A 101 -8.47 13.76 -7.13
C ALA A 101 -8.39 12.95 -8.42
N HIS A 102 -9.09 13.39 -9.47
CA HIS A 102 -9.06 12.75 -10.78
C HIS A 102 -7.65 12.73 -11.36
N THR A 103 -6.88 13.81 -11.24
CA THR A 103 -5.49 13.84 -11.77
C THR A 103 -4.57 12.87 -11.01
N PHE A 104 -4.71 12.75 -9.69
CA PHE A 104 -3.98 11.74 -8.91
C PHE A 104 -4.35 10.31 -9.30
N ILE A 105 -5.63 10.05 -9.52
CA ILE A 105 -6.12 8.71 -9.88
C ILE A 105 -5.64 8.35 -11.30
N VAL A 106 -5.79 9.25 -12.27
CA VAL A 106 -5.34 9.05 -13.65
C VAL A 106 -3.82 8.91 -13.75
N SER A 107 -3.05 9.62 -12.94
CA SER A 107 -1.57 9.48 -12.93
C SER A 107 -1.09 8.21 -12.23
N GLY A 108 -1.79 7.75 -11.19
CA GLY A 108 -1.46 6.51 -10.48
C GLY A 108 -1.87 5.24 -11.25
N ARG A 109 -3.01 5.29 -11.94
CA ARG A 109 -3.65 4.14 -12.59
C ARG A 109 -2.74 3.37 -13.56
N PRO A 110 -1.97 3.99 -14.49
CA PRO A 110 -1.12 3.27 -15.44
C PRO A 110 -0.05 2.39 -14.79
N LYS A 111 0.35 2.72 -13.55
CA LYS A 111 1.32 1.94 -12.78
C LYS A 111 0.70 0.71 -12.10
N MET A 112 -0.62 0.70 -11.91
CA MET A 112 -1.35 -0.37 -11.23
C MET A 112 -1.69 -1.53 -12.18
N LYS A 113 -0.69 -2.24 -12.68
CA LYS A 113 -0.87 -3.42 -13.53
C LYS A 113 -1.19 -4.66 -12.68
N PRO A 114 -2.39 -5.27 -12.80
CA PRO A 114 -2.75 -6.43 -11.98
C PRO A 114 -1.84 -7.64 -12.21
N THR A 115 -1.20 -7.72 -13.38
CA THR A 115 -0.22 -8.78 -13.74
C THR A 115 1.02 -8.79 -12.86
N ALA A 116 1.26 -7.73 -12.08
CA ALA A 116 2.33 -7.70 -11.07
C ALA A 116 2.15 -8.76 -9.95
N TYR A 117 0.95 -9.32 -9.83
CA TYR A 117 0.62 -10.37 -8.87
C TYR A 117 0.14 -11.64 -9.59
N ALA A 118 0.37 -12.79 -8.95
CA ALA A 118 -0.10 -14.09 -9.41
C ALA A 118 -1.44 -14.47 -8.76
N ASP A 119 -2.11 -15.46 -9.37
CA ASP A 119 -3.25 -16.20 -8.81
C ASP A 119 -4.37 -15.35 -8.20
N SER A 120 -4.71 -15.61 -6.93
CA SER A 120 -5.79 -14.93 -6.20
C SER A 120 -5.50 -13.44 -5.98
N LEU A 121 -4.24 -13.06 -5.78
CA LEU A 121 -3.85 -11.65 -5.65
C LEU A 121 -4.06 -10.87 -6.94
N ARG A 122 -3.86 -11.51 -8.10
CA ARG A 122 -4.17 -10.89 -9.40
C ARG A 122 -5.64 -10.53 -9.52
N ILE A 123 -6.53 -11.40 -9.04
CA ILE A 123 -7.98 -11.18 -9.05
C ILE A 123 -8.32 -9.98 -8.16
N LEU A 124 -7.78 -9.95 -6.94
CA LEU A 124 -7.99 -8.85 -5.99
C LEU A 124 -7.43 -7.52 -6.51
N ALA A 125 -6.23 -7.54 -7.12
CA ALA A 125 -5.63 -6.37 -7.76
C ALA A 125 -6.50 -5.84 -8.90
N LYS A 126 -7.03 -6.74 -9.74
CA LYS A 126 -7.96 -6.37 -10.83
C LYS A 126 -9.24 -5.75 -10.28
N GLN A 127 -9.84 -6.33 -9.25
CA GLN A 127 -11.04 -5.78 -8.60
C GLN A 127 -10.78 -4.38 -8.04
N LEU A 128 -9.66 -4.18 -7.33
CA LEU A 128 -9.28 -2.87 -6.79
C LEU A 128 -9.17 -1.83 -7.91
N VAL A 129 -8.49 -2.19 -9.00
CA VAL A 129 -8.38 -1.33 -10.18
C VAL A 129 -9.75 -1.02 -10.78
N THR A 130 -10.66 -1.99 -10.92
CA THR A 130 -12.02 -1.75 -11.43
C THR A 130 -12.83 -0.81 -10.54
N ARG A 131 -12.68 -0.89 -9.21
CA ARG A 131 -13.37 0.02 -8.27
C ARG A 131 -12.82 1.44 -8.36
N LEU A 132 -11.51 1.59 -8.48
CA LEU A 132 -10.83 2.85 -8.75
C LEU A 132 -11.23 3.44 -10.12
N ASP A 133 -11.39 2.58 -11.12
CA ASP A 133 -12.15 2.71 -12.37
C ASP A 133 -13.42 3.52 -12.27
N SER A 134 -14.35 2.86 -11.59
CA SER A 134 -15.68 3.34 -11.34
C SER A 134 -15.68 4.67 -10.58
N LEU A 135 -14.76 4.85 -9.62
CA LEU A 135 -14.60 6.11 -8.91
C LEU A 135 -14.12 7.21 -9.86
N SER A 136 -13.05 6.97 -10.63
CA SER A 136 -12.46 7.93 -11.56
C SER A 136 -13.48 8.44 -12.58
N ASN A 137 -14.29 7.54 -13.14
CA ASN A 137 -15.31 7.88 -14.12
C ASN A 137 -16.42 8.79 -13.57
N ALA A 138 -16.63 8.80 -12.26
CA ALA A 138 -17.63 9.65 -11.61
C ALA A 138 -17.10 11.07 -11.28
N LEU A 139 -15.77 11.26 -11.24
CA LEU A 139 -15.17 12.53 -10.81
C LEU A 139 -15.41 13.70 -11.76
N PRO A 140 -15.37 13.54 -13.10
CA PRO A 140 -15.72 14.63 -14.01
C PRO A 140 -17.17 15.11 -13.84
N THR A 141 -18.09 14.19 -13.52
CA THR A 141 -19.47 14.55 -13.20
C THR A 141 -19.54 15.27 -11.86
N CYS A 142 -18.89 14.75 -10.82
CA CYS A 142 -18.78 15.43 -9.53
C CYS A 142 -18.28 16.88 -9.68
N GLU A 143 -17.22 17.09 -10.45
CA GLU A 143 -16.63 18.42 -10.65
C GLU A 143 -17.67 19.43 -11.18
N LYS A 144 -18.51 19.00 -12.12
CA LYS A 144 -19.55 19.82 -12.75
C LYS A 144 -20.77 20.01 -11.86
N THR A 145 -21.21 18.96 -11.17
CA THR A 145 -22.53 18.93 -10.50
C THR A 145 -22.46 19.17 -9.00
N ALA A 146 -21.30 19.03 -8.34
CA ALA A 146 -21.19 19.16 -6.88
C ALA A 146 -21.70 20.52 -6.37
N GLY A 147 -21.51 21.61 -7.14
CA GLY A 147 -21.97 22.94 -6.76
C GLY A 147 -23.48 23.16 -6.88
N HIS A 148 -24.18 22.29 -7.61
CA HIS A 148 -25.62 22.35 -7.86
C HIS A 148 -26.37 21.32 -6.99
N ASP A 149 -25.95 20.06 -7.06
CA ASP A 149 -26.59 18.93 -6.36
C ASP A 149 -25.61 18.19 -5.43
N PRO A 150 -25.15 18.85 -4.35
CA PRO A 150 -24.11 18.29 -3.47
C PRO A 150 -24.55 17.03 -2.73
N SER A 151 -25.84 16.84 -2.46
CA SER A 151 -26.38 15.65 -1.79
C SER A 151 -26.24 14.41 -2.66
N THR A 152 -26.74 14.46 -3.89
CA THR A 152 -26.68 13.35 -4.86
C THR A 152 -25.23 12.97 -5.16
N VAL A 153 -24.37 13.96 -5.38
CA VAL A 153 -22.93 13.74 -5.59
C VAL A 153 -22.28 13.11 -4.37
N ALA A 154 -22.60 13.58 -3.15
CA ALA A 154 -22.05 13.01 -1.93
C ALA A 154 -22.49 11.55 -1.72
N THR A 155 -23.74 11.21 -2.02
CA THR A 155 -24.25 9.83 -1.92
C THR A 155 -23.57 8.90 -2.92
N ASP A 156 -23.47 9.30 -4.20
CA ASP A 156 -22.82 8.46 -5.23
C ASP A 156 -21.32 8.25 -4.93
N LEU A 157 -20.61 9.32 -4.56
CA LEU A 157 -19.20 9.22 -4.20
C LEU A 157 -19.00 8.36 -2.95
N THR A 158 -19.82 8.52 -1.92
CA THR A 158 -19.74 7.69 -0.70
C THR A 158 -19.87 6.20 -1.04
N LYS A 159 -20.82 5.83 -1.91
CA LYS A 159 -21.02 4.44 -2.36
C LYS A 159 -19.82 3.90 -3.15
N ARG A 160 -19.22 4.72 -4.03
CA ARG A 160 -18.03 4.31 -4.80
C ARG A 160 -16.80 4.18 -3.92
N LEU A 161 -16.65 5.07 -2.94
CA LEU A 161 -15.58 5.05 -1.97
C LEU A 161 -15.64 3.80 -1.09
N SER A 162 -16.83 3.45 -0.58
CA SER A 162 -16.97 2.22 0.23
C SER A 162 -16.59 0.97 -0.59
N ALA A 163 -17.05 0.88 -1.84
CA ALA A 163 -16.68 -0.24 -2.71
C ALA A 163 -15.17 -0.29 -3.03
N TYR A 164 -14.51 0.87 -3.13
CA TYR A 164 -13.06 0.96 -3.25
C TYR A 164 -12.35 0.49 -1.98
N ASP A 165 -12.85 0.88 -0.81
CA ASP A 165 -12.27 0.52 0.49
C ASP A 165 -12.37 -0.97 0.77
N ASP A 166 -13.52 -1.57 0.48
CA ASP A 166 -13.73 -3.02 0.60
C ASP A 166 -12.72 -3.79 -0.27
N ALA A 167 -12.52 -3.34 -1.52
CA ALA A 167 -11.55 -3.94 -2.43
C ALA A 167 -10.10 -3.71 -1.96
N LEU A 168 -9.80 -2.54 -1.38
CA LEU A 168 -8.47 -2.23 -0.85
C LEU A 168 -8.16 -3.10 0.38
N LEU A 169 -9.13 -3.28 1.26
CA LEU A 169 -9.01 -4.15 2.43
C LEU A 169 -8.84 -5.61 2.01
N ALA A 170 -9.67 -6.10 1.09
CA ALA A 170 -9.54 -7.46 0.55
C ALA A 170 -8.16 -7.70 -0.07
N PHE A 171 -7.66 -6.74 -0.85
CA PHE A 171 -6.32 -6.81 -1.45
C PHE A 171 -5.21 -6.82 -0.39
N ARG A 172 -5.27 -5.96 0.63
CA ARG A 172 -4.29 -5.93 1.73
C ARG A 172 -4.30 -7.21 2.56
N ASN A 173 -5.48 -7.74 2.85
CA ASN A 173 -5.64 -9.00 3.56
C ASN A 173 -5.07 -10.17 2.75
N GLY A 174 -5.37 -10.21 1.43
CA GLY A 174 -4.76 -11.17 0.52
C GLY A 174 -3.23 -11.08 0.51
N GLN A 175 -2.66 -9.86 0.54
CA GLN A 175 -1.21 -9.71 0.62
C GLN A 175 -0.62 -10.19 1.95
N ALA A 176 -1.34 -9.99 3.06
CA ALA A 176 -0.89 -10.46 4.38
C ALA A 176 -0.88 -12.00 4.41
N LEU A 177 -1.94 -12.64 3.93
CA LEU A 177 -2.04 -14.10 3.87
C LEU A 177 -0.93 -14.73 3.03
N ASN A 178 -0.64 -14.20 1.84
CA ASN A 178 0.45 -14.71 1.00
C ASN A 178 1.84 -14.55 1.63
N ARG A 179 2.04 -13.54 2.48
CA ARG A 179 3.28 -13.40 3.28
C ARG A 179 3.33 -14.42 4.42
N SER A 180 2.20 -14.69 5.06
CA SER A 180 2.10 -15.64 6.18
C SER A 180 2.19 -17.10 5.75
N ASP A 181 1.68 -17.47 4.57
CA ASP A 181 1.82 -18.84 4.07
C ASP A 181 3.26 -19.14 3.66
N SER A 182 3.97 -18.13 3.13
CA SER A 182 5.41 -18.21 2.84
C SER A 182 6.28 -18.46 4.08
N SER A 183 5.80 -18.08 5.28
CA SER A 183 6.54 -18.32 6.54
C SER A 183 6.14 -19.63 7.24
N LYS A 184 4.95 -20.19 6.98
CA LYS A 184 4.49 -21.44 7.60
C LYS A 184 5.04 -22.69 6.91
N THR A 185 5.32 -22.63 5.61
CA THR A 185 5.99 -23.72 4.88
C THR A 185 7.44 -23.94 5.32
N VAL A 186 8.03 -22.99 6.04
CA VAL A 186 9.41 -23.06 6.56
C VAL A 186 9.51 -23.77 7.91
N SER A 187 8.41 -23.89 8.68
CA SER A 187 8.44 -24.49 10.03
C SER A 187 7.95 -25.94 10.12
N GLN A 188 7.61 -26.58 8.99
CA GLN A 188 7.13 -27.97 8.96
C GLN A 188 8.09 -28.95 8.24
N GLN A 189 9.37 -28.59 8.11
CA GLN A 189 10.42 -29.50 7.63
C GLN A 189 11.51 -29.66 8.68
#